data_AF-A0A314YS74-F1
#
_entry.id   AF-A0A314YS74-F1
#
_cell.length_a   1.000
_cell.length_b   1.000
_cell.length_c   1.000
_cell.angle_alpha   90.00
_cell.angle_beta   90.00
_cell.angle_gamma   90.00
#
_symmetry.space_group_name_H-M   'P 1'
#
loop_
_entity.id
_entity.type
_entity.pdbx_description
1 polymer ?
#
loop_
_entity_poly.entity_id
_entity_poly.type
_entity_poly.pdbx_seq_one_letter_code
_entity_poly.pdbx_strand_id
1 'polypeptide(L)'
;MAIKTHHHKIPSSSSPRLGRYTTQQANPRAHSRYLSPFIVSTIKVDNQHGYPLLNDEEQSAASELPFKYGPFVQSIKKRGLNISEVVCTTFSVGWFGEAKTKRTTKLNCFYKEGSVNLYVRPVEGITVVVDLDDQKIVEYKDRFVVPVPKAEGTEYQAANQKPPFGPKLNGAPVVSVEKGFKLDGNTVRLVLKLN
;
A
#
# COMPACT_ATOMS: atom_id res chain seq x y z
N MET A 1 56.77 -7.39 38.21
CA MET A 1 56.86 -6.83 36.85
C MET A 1 55.47 -6.90 36.24
N ALA A 2 54.68 -5.82 36.35
CA ALA A 2 53.28 -5.80 35.94
C ALA A 2 53.16 -5.14 34.55
N ILE A 3 52.61 -5.87 33.58
CA ILE A 3 52.37 -5.38 32.23
C ILE A 3 51.13 -4.49 32.28
N LYS A 4 51.34 -3.16 32.17
CA LYS A 4 50.26 -2.19 31.96
C LYS A 4 49.76 -2.34 30.52
N THR A 5 48.59 -2.94 30.35
CA THR A 5 47.85 -2.86 29.09
C THR A 5 47.28 -1.44 28.94
N HIS A 6 47.88 -0.65 28.07
CA HIS A 6 47.32 0.63 27.65
C HIS A 6 46.10 0.38 26.76
N HIS A 7 44.90 0.57 27.32
CA HIS A 7 43.70 0.72 26.50
C HIS A 7 43.81 2.04 25.73
N HIS A 8 44.10 1.92 24.43
CA HIS A 8 44.06 3.05 23.52
C HIS A 8 42.59 3.49 23.39
N LYS A 9 42.26 4.62 24.02
CA LYS A 9 40.95 5.26 23.91
C LYS A 9 40.87 5.81 22.49
N ILE A 10 40.17 5.09 21.61
CA ILE A 10 39.84 5.58 20.26
C ILE A 10 39.11 6.93 20.47
N PRO A 11 39.63 8.05 19.92
CA PRO A 11 38.93 9.32 19.99
C PRO A 11 37.54 9.13 19.37
N SER A 12 36.50 9.61 20.02
CA SER A 12 35.12 9.53 19.55
C SER A 12 35.02 10.11 18.14
N SER A 13 35.03 9.23 17.14
CA SER A 13 34.86 9.58 15.74
C SER A 13 33.49 10.21 15.56
N SER A 14 33.47 11.41 14.98
CA SER A 14 32.32 12.21 14.51
C SER A 14 30.97 11.48 14.51
N SER A 15 29.96 12.07 15.16
CA SER A 15 28.56 11.65 15.04
C SER A 15 28.23 11.35 13.56
N PRO A 16 27.68 10.17 13.22
CA PRO A 16 27.32 9.87 11.85
C PRO A 16 26.32 10.92 11.36
N ARG A 17 26.62 11.54 10.21
CA ARG A 17 25.69 12.48 9.58
C ARG A 17 24.50 11.70 9.05
N LEU A 18 23.32 11.95 9.62
CA LEU A 18 22.07 11.38 9.13
C LEU A 18 21.73 12.01 7.78
N GLY A 19 21.93 11.26 6.70
CA GLY A 19 21.40 11.61 5.40
C GLY A 19 19.96 11.11 5.24
N ARG A 20 19.13 11.84 4.51
CA ARG A 20 17.81 11.37 4.05
C ARG A 20 17.79 11.27 2.54
N TYR A 21 17.26 10.18 2.01
CA TYR A 21 16.98 10.02 0.60
C TYR A 21 15.49 10.17 0.36
N THR A 22 15.09 11.02 -0.59
CA THR A 22 13.69 11.18 -0.98
C THR A 22 13.53 11.01 -2.48
N THR A 23 12.43 10.38 -2.88
CA THR A 23 11.99 10.31 -4.27
C THR A 23 10.69 11.08 -4.37
N GLN A 24 10.60 12.01 -5.32
CA GLN A 24 9.42 12.83 -5.54
C GLN A 24 9.08 12.84 -7.03
N GLN A 25 7.79 12.70 -7.35
CA GLN A 25 7.28 12.91 -8.69
C GLN A 25 7.02 14.41 -8.88
N ALA A 26 7.75 15.06 -9.78
CA ALA A 26 7.52 16.47 -10.16
C ALA A 26 7.25 16.51 -11.67
N ASN A 27 5.97 16.69 -12.00
CA ASN A 27 5.36 16.34 -13.28
C ASN A 27 6.22 16.70 -14.53
N PRO A 28 6.61 15.73 -15.40
CA PRO A 28 6.33 14.28 -15.36
C PRO A 28 7.53 13.43 -14.88
N ARG A 29 8.51 14.03 -14.19
CA ARG A 29 9.80 13.39 -13.91
C ARG A 29 9.98 13.05 -12.44
N ALA A 30 10.58 11.90 -12.19
CA ALA A 30 11.00 11.50 -10.85
C ALA A 30 12.32 12.20 -10.49
N HIS A 31 12.36 12.76 -9.28
CA HIS A 31 13.54 13.39 -8.71
C HIS A 31 13.98 12.65 -7.46
N SER A 32 15.23 12.24 -7.43
CA SER A 32 15.87 11.67 -6.26
C SER A 32 16.76 12.71 -5.59
N ARG A 33 16.55 12.96 -4.30
CA ARG A 33 17.27 13.97 -3.52
C ARG A 33 17.97 13.34 -2.33
N TYR A 34 19.24 13.67 -2.16
CA TYR A 34 19.97 13.36 -0.93
C TYR A 34 20.11 14.61 -0.07
N LEU A 35 19.59 14.55 1.15
CA LEU A 35 19.57 15.62 2.12
C LEU A 35 20.56 15.29 3.24
N SER A 36 21.58 16.12 3.41
CA SER A 36 22.32 16.24 4.68
C SER A 36 21.54 17.20 5.58
N PRO A 37 21.64 17.18 6.92
CA PRO A 37 20.97 18.18 7.75
C PRO A 37 21.24 19.58 7.20
N PHE A 38 20.14 20.25 6.78
CA PHE A 38 20.06 21.60 6.24
C PHE A 38 20.52 21.86 4.78
N ILE A 39 21.02 20.86 4.03
CA ILE A 39 21.46 21.09 2.63
C ILE A 39 20.98 19.97 1.70
N VAL A 40 20.39 20.36 0.56
CA VAL A 40 20.18 19.46 -0.59
C VAL A 40 21.51 19.27 -1.28
N SER A 41 22.12 18.09 -1.11
CA SER A 41 23.47 17.82 -1.62
C SER A 41 23.48 17.36 -3.07
N THR A 42 22.42 16.70 -3.55
CA THR A 42 22.34 16.20 -4.93
C THR A 42 20.87 16.06 -5.33
N ILE A 43 20.54 16.47 -6.55
CA ILE A 43 19.27 16.20 -7.22
C ILE A 43 19.60 15.41 -8.49
N LYS A 44 19.07 14.20 -8.61
CA LYS A 44 19.12 13.41 -9.83
C LYS A 44 17.72 13.36 -10.44
N VAL A 45 17.66 13.59 -11.75
CA VAL A 45 16.45 13.35 -12.53
C VAL A 45 16.56 11.92 -13.06
N ASP A 46 15.58 11.09 -12.74
CA ASP A 46 15.57 9.71 -13.23
C ASP A 46 14.91 9.64 -14.61
N ASN A 47 15.65 9.08 -15.58
CA ASN A 47 15.18 8.83 -16.94
C ASN A 47 15.15 7.31 -17.25
N GLN A 48 15.33 6.46 -16.25
CA GLN A 48 15.25 5.01 -16.40
C GLN A 48 13.81 4.51 -16.37
N HIS A 49 13.62 3.22 -16.65
CA HIS A 49 12.31 2.59 -16.54
C HIS A 49 11.86 2.49 -15.08
N GLY A 50 10.53 2.48 -14.90
CA GLY A 50 9.91 2.41 -13.59
C GLY A 50 9.50 3.78 -13.06
N TYR A 51 8.57 3.76 -12.10
CA TYR A 51 8.05 4.96 -11.46
C TYR A 51 8.16 4.82 -9.94
N PRO A 52 8.16 5.94 -9.20
CA PRO A 52 8.11 5.91 -7.75
C PRO A 52 6.86 5.18 -7.23
N LEU A 53 6.92 4.77 -5.95
CA LEU A 53 5.78 4.23 -5.23
C LEU A 53 4.56 5.13 -5.39
N LEU A 54 3.39 4.50 -5.49
CA LEU A 54 2.15 5.24 -5.48
C LEU A 54 1.94 5.87 -4.10
N ASN A 55 1.42 7.10 -4.07
CA ASN A 55 0.98 7.73 -2.83
C ASN A 55 -0.53 7.56 -2.64
N ASP A 56 -1.02 7.81 -1.43
CA ASP A 56 -2.43 7.61 -1.09
C ASP A 56 -3.32 8.67 -1.75
N GLU A 57 -2.82 9.90 -1.91
CA GLU A 57 -3.58 11.00 -2.50
C GLU A 57 -3.95 10.75 -3.97
N GLU A 58 -2.98 10.31 -4.79
CA GLU A 58 -3.20 10.06 -6.21
C GLU A 58 -4.03 8.80 -6.45
N GLN A 59 -3.89 7.79 -5.59
CA GLN A 59 -4.72 6.59 -5.64
C GLN A 59 -6.17 6.92 -5.31
N SER A 60 -6.39 7.75 -4.28
CA SER A 60 -7.71 8.24 -3.90
C SER A 60 -8.33 9.07 -5.04
N ALA A 61 -7.58 10.04 -5.58
CA ALA A 61 -8.04 10.87 -6.69
C ALA A 61 -8.38 10.05 -7.95
N ALA A 62 -7.53 9.09 -8.31
CA ALA A 62 -7.77 8.19 -9.44
C ALA A 62 -9.03 7.33 -9.23
N SER A 63 -9.24 6.81 -8.02
CA SER A 63 -10.37 5.94 -7.68
C SER A 63 -11.72 6.67 -7.74
N GLU A 64 -11.72 8.01 -7.65
CA GLU A 64 -12.92 8.85 -7.75
C GLU A 64 -13.31 9.20 -9.21
N LEU A 65 -12.37 9.10 -10.16
CA LEU A 65 -12.62 9.46 -11.57
C LEU A 65 -13.79 8.69 -12.21
N PRO A 66 -13.99 7.37 -11.98
CA PRO A 66 -15.10 6.64 -12.57
C PRO A 66 -16.47 7.24 -12.26
N PHE A 67 -16.69 7.79 -11.06
CA PHE A 67 -17.99 8.32 -10.63
C PHE A 67 -18.38 9.61 -11.36
N LYS A 68 -17.42 10.29 -11.98
CA LYS A 68 -17.63 11.46 -12.85
C LYS A 68 -17.62 11.10 -14.34
N TYR A 69 -17.35 9.84 -14.67
CA TYR A 69 -17.21 9.38 -16.05
C TYR A 69 -18.53 8.79 -16.55
N GLY A 70 -19.21 9.52 -17.44
CA GLY A 70 -20.53 9.15 -17.98
C GLY A 70 -20.66 7.69 -18.43
N PRO A 71 -19.72 7.15 -19.23
CA PRO A 71 -19.76 5.74 -19.64
C PRO A 71 -19.74 4.74 -18.47
N PHE A 72 -18.96 5.02 -17.42
CA PHE A 72 -18.92 4.16 -16.23
C PHE A 72 -20.25 4.19 -15.48
N VAL A 73 -20.81 5.38 -15.26
CA VAL A 73 -22.13 5.54 -14.61
C VAL A 73 -23.21 4.76 -15.36
N GLN A 74 -23.21 4.83 -16.70
CA GLN A 74 -24.13 4.06 -17.54
C GLN A 74 -23.91 2.55 -17.42
N SER A 75 -22.67 2.08 -17.37
CA SER A 75 -22.33 0.66 -17.18
C SER A 75 -22.75 0.10 -15.82
N ILE A 76 -22.67 0.89 -14.75
CA ILE A 76 -23.18 0.52 -13.42
C ILE A 76 -24.71 0.45 -13.45
N LYS A 77 -25.38 1.44 -14.04
CA LYS A 77 -26.84 1.45 -14.21
C LYS A 77 -27.34 0.26 -15.05
N LYS A 78 -26.64 -0.09 -16.13
CA LYS A 78 -26.94 -1.26 -16.98
C LYS A 78 -26.90 -2.57 -16.18
N ARG A 79 -26.07 -2.64 -15.14
CA ARG A 79 -25.96 -3.80 -14.23
C ARG A 79 -27.01 -3.79 -13.11
N GLY A 80 -27.85 -2.75 -13.03
CA GLY A 80 -28.86 -2.61 -11.97
C GLY A 80 -28.27 -2.33 -10.60
N LEU A 81 -27.02 -1.86 -10.52
CA LEU A 81 -26.32 -1.60 -9.26
C LEU A 81 -26.51 -0.16 -8.81
N ASN A 82 -26.58 0.07 -7.50
CA ASN A 82 -26.55 1.42 -6.94
C ASN A 82 -25.12 1.97 -6.97
N ILE A 83 -24.90 3.08 -7.66
CA ILE A 83 -23.56 3.66 -7.80
C ILE A 83 -22.95 4.11 -6.46
N SER A 84 -23.75 4.47 -5.46
CA SER A 84 -23.24 4.84 -4.12
C SER A 84 -22.66 3.64 -3.34
N GLU A 85 -23.00 2.42 -3.79
CA GLU A 85 -22.52 1.16 -3.23
C GLU A 85 -21.36 0.56 -4.04
N VAL A 86 -20.84 1.29 -5.03
CA VAL A 86 -19.66 0.90 -5.79
C VAL A 86 -18.43 1.59 -5.21
N VAL A 87 -17.36 0.83 -5.02
CA VAL A 87 -16.04 1.32 -4.58
C VAL A 87 -15.01 0.88 -5.58
N CYS A 88 -14.17 1.80 -6.06
CA CYS A 88 -13.07 1.49 -6.98
C CYS A 88 -11.73 1.61 -6.26
N THR A 89 -10.75 0.80 -6.65
CA THR A 89 -9.38 0.89 -6.15
C THR A 89 -8.38 0.62 -7.27
N THR A 90 -7.15 1.09 -7.06
CA THR A 90 -6.09 1.07 -8.07
C THR A 90 -5.30 -0.23 -8.04
N PHE A 91 -4.89 -0.69 -9.21
CA PHE A 91 -4.08 -1.89 -9.43
C PHE A 91 -2.95 -1.55 -10.40
N SER A 92 -1.71 -1.81 -9.97
CA SER A 92 -0.54 -1.60 -10.82
C SER A 92 -0.64 -2.46 -12.09
N VAL A 93 -0.19 -1.89 -13.20
CA VAL A 93 -0.27 -2.56 -14.51
C VAL A 93 0.99 -3.32 -14.88
N GLY A 94 2.10 -3.13 -14.18
CA GLY A 94 3.38 -3.74 -14.56
C GLY A 94 3.90 -3.24 -15.91
N TRP A 95 4.63 -4.09 -16.63
CA TRP A 95 5.16 -3.83 -17.97
C TRP A 95 5.06 -5.10 -18.82
N PHE A 96 4.62 -4.98 -20.07
CA PHE A 96 4.32 -6.11 -20.96
C PHE A 96 5.03 -6.03 -22.31
N GLY A 97 6.15 -5.30 -22.41
CA GLY A 97 6.95 -5.21 -23.65
C GLY A 97 6.80 -3.89 -24.40
N GLU A 98 5.98 -2.96 -23.92
CA GLU A 98 5.77 -1.67 -24.57
C GLU A 98 7.03 -0.78 -24.56
N ALA A 99 7.28 -0.12 -25.70
CA ALA A 99 8.46 0.73 -25.88
C ALA A 99 8.38 2.09 -25.14
N LYS A 100 7.15 2.58 -24.91
CA LYS A 100 6.88 3.81 -24.16
C LYS A 100 5.92 3.49 -23.05
N THR A 101 6.33 3.76 -21.81
CA THR A 101 5.49 3.62 -20.63
C THR A 101 4.91 4.98 -20.25
N LYS A 102 3.70 4.95 -19.69
CA LYS A 102 3.11 6.06 -18.96
C LYS A 102 2.87 5.60 -17.53
N ARG A 103 2.74 6.54 -16.60
CA ARG A 103 2.43 6.22 -15.20
C ARG A 103 0.94 5.92 -15.06
N THR A 104 0.53 4.74 -15.50
CA THR A 104 -0.87 4.31 -15.54
C THR A 104 -1.20 3.29 -14.46
N THR A 105 -2.47 3.29 -14.05
CA THR A 105 -3.04 2.29 -13.16
C THR A 105 -4.36 1.78 -13.74
N LYS A 106 -4.71 0.53 -13.41
CA LYS A 106 -6.05 -0.02 -13.70
C LYS A 106 -6.93 0.19 -12.49
N LEU A 107 -8.21 0.50 -12.71
CA LEU A 107 -9.19 0.51 -11.63
C LEU A 107 -10.05 -0.75 -11.73
N ASN A 108 -10.12 -1.47 -10.61
CA ASN A 108 -11.16 -2.48 -10.41
C ASN A 108 -12.16 -1.94 -9.38
N CYS A 109 -13.43 -2.21 -9.62
CA CYS A 109 -14.52 -1.75 -8.76
C CYS A 109 -15.24 -2.93 -8.14
N PHE A 110 -15.81 -2.70 -6.96
CA PHE A 110 -16.42 -3.70 -6.09
C PHE A 110 -17.75 -3.17 -5.55
N TYR A 111 -18.64 -4.07 -5.15
CA TYR A 111 -19.95 -3.72 -4.63
C TYR A 111 -20.05 -4.02 -3.13
N LYS A 112 -20.31 -3.00 -2.32
CA LYS A 112 -20.29 -3.10 -0.85
C LYS A 112 -21.67 -3.30 -0.20
N GLU A 113 -22.77 -3.21 -0.95
CA GLU A 113 -24.10 -3.30 -0.36
C GLU A 113 -24.31 -4.64 0.37
N GLY A 114 -24.55 -4.60 1.67
CA GLY A 114 -24.77 -5.80 2.48
C GLY A 114 -23.51 -6.60 2.83
N SER A 115 -22.30 -6.14 2.47
CA SER A 115 -21.04 -6.76 2.91
C SER A 115 -19.87 -5.78 2.97
N VAL A 116 -19.10 -5.85 4.06
CA VAL A 116 -17.82 -5.12 4.20
C VAL A 116 -16.66 -5.78 3.45
N ASN A 117 -16.82 -7.03 3.01
CA ASN A 117 -15.81 -7.78 2.28
C ASN A 117 -15.90 -7.46 0.78
N LEU A 118 -15.41 -6.29 0.40
CA LEU A 118 -15.50 -5.80 -0.97
C LEU A 118 -14.81 -6.70 -2.00
N TYR A 119 -13.66 -7.29 -1.66
CA TYR A 119 -12.82 -8.01 -2.62
C TYR A 119 -13.45 -9.30 -3.17
N VAL A 120 -14.45 -9.87 -2.48
CA VAL A 120 -15.18 -11.05 -2.97
C VAL A 120 -16.40 -10.68 -3.82
N ARG A 121 -16.65 -9.38 -4.04
CA ARG A 121 -17.79 -8.86 -4.80
C ARG A 121 -17.38 -7.91 -5.92
N PRO A 122 -16.56 -8.37 -6.88
CA PRO A 122 -16.10 -7.54 -7.99
C PRO A 122 -17.23 -7.16 -8.95
N VAL A 123 -17.17 -5.94 -9.48
CA VAL A 123 -17.94 -5.48 -10.63
C VAL A 123 -17.12 -5.78 -11.88
N GLU A 124 -17.28 -6.99 -12.41
CA GLU A 124 -16.45 -7.48 -13.50
C GLU A 124 -16.87 -6.99 -14.90
N GLY A 125 -15.98 -7.23 -15.87
CA GLY A 125 -16.18 -6.94 -17.29
C GLY A 125 -15.86 -5.50 -17.71
N ILE A 126 -15.64 -4.61 -16.75
CA ILE A 126 -15.20 -3.22 -17.00
C ILE A 126 -13.67 -3.15 -16.85
N THR A 127 -13.01 -2.48 -17.79
CA THR A 127 -11.60 -2.11 -17.71
C THR A 127 -11.52 -0.59 -17.77
N VAL A 128 -10.95 0.02 -16.73
CA VAL A 128 -10.67 1.45 -16.66
C VAL A 128 -9.18 1.61 -16.45
N VAL A 129 -8.54 2.42 -17.29
CA VAL A 129 -7.12 2.79 -17.13
C VAL A 129 -7.03 4.28 -16.92
N VAL A 130 -6.31 4.69 -15.89
CA VAL A 130 -6.06 6.08 -15.52
C VAL A 130 -4.59 6.40 -15.71
N ASP A 131 -4.31 7.56 -16.30
CA ASP A 131 -2.99 8.20 -16.30
C ASP A 131 -2.87 9.03 -15.01
N LEU A 132 -1.91 8.71 -14.17
CA LEU A 132 -1.72 9.32 -12.85
C LEU A 132 -1.04 10.69 -12.92
N ASP A 133 -0.27 10.97 -13.97
CA ASP A 133 0.38 12.29 -14.12
C ASP A 133 -0.64 13.33 -14.64
N ASP A 134 -1.55 12.90 -15.52
CA ASP A 134 -2.63 13.73 -16.06
C ASP A 134 -3.95 13.65 -15.26
N GLN A 135 -4.04 12.73 -14.29
CA GLN A 135 -5.24 12.46 -13.48
C GLN A 135 -6.53 12.27 -14.32
N LYS A 136 -6.44 11.46 -15.38
CA LYS A 136 -7.55 11.24 -16.31
C LYS A 136 -7.69 9.79 -16.75
N ILE A 137 -8.93 9.39 -17.04
CA ILE A 137 -9.20 8.10 -17.67
C ILE A 137 -8.71 8.15 -19.13
N VAL A 138 -7.80 7.24 -19.49
CA VAL A 138 -7.19 7.14 -20.82
C VAL A 138 -7.69 5.93 -21.60
N GLU A 139 -8.26 4.94 -20.92
CA GLU A 139 -8.90 3.79 -21.56
C GLU A 139 -10.14 3.37 -20.76
N TYR A 140 -11.21 3.07 -21.49
CA TYR A 140 -12.43 2.52 -20.93
C TYR A 140 -13.00 1.44 -21.85
N LYS A 141 -13.26 0.25 -21.31
CA LYS A 141 -13.88 -0.87 -22.03
C LYS A 141 -14.86 -1.59 -21.13
N ASP A 142 -16.14 -1.64 -21.51
CA ASP A 142 -17.15 -2.51 -20.88
C ASP A 142 -17.40 -3.70 -21.81
N ARG A 143 -16.76 -4.84 -21.51
CA ARG A 143 -16.67 -5.99 -22.43
C ARG A 143 -17.82 -6.96 -22.30
N PHE A 144 -18.27 -7.21 -21.07
CA PHE A 144 -19.31 -8.17 -20.76
C PHE A 144 -19.95 -7.85 -19.40
N VAL A 145 -21.15 -8.38 -19.19
CA VAL A 145 -21.88 -8.24 -17.93
C VAL A 145 -21.99 -9.61 -17.28
N VAL A 146 -21.52 -9.70 -16.04
CA VAL A 146 -21.75 -10.86 -15.16
C VAL A 146 -22.40 -10.39 -13.86
N PRO A 147 -23.23 -11.23 -13.22
CA PRO A 147 -23.78 -10.90 -11.91
C PRO A 147 -22.69 -10.68 -10.87
N VAL A 148 -22.86 -9.68 -10.02
CA VAL A 148 -22.00 -9.51 -8.84
C VAL A 148 -22.27 -10.65 -7.87
N PRO A 149 -21.24 -11.31 -7.30
CA PRO A 149 -21.42 -12.30 -6.25
C PRO A 149 -22.29 -11.79 -5.10
N LYS A 150 -23.05 -12.67 -4.47
CA LYS A 150 -23.95 -12.25 -3.39
C LYS A 150 -23.17 -11.91 -2.11
N ALA A 151 -23.82 -11.16 -1.21
CA ALA A 151 -23.21 -10.74 0.04
C ALA A 151 -23.24 -11.83 1.13
N GLU A 152 -24.14 -12.80 1.04
CA GLU A 152 -24.32 -13.79 2.09
C GLU A 152 -23.06 -14.66 2.24
N GLY A 153 -22.68 -14.93 3.50
CA GLY A 153 -21.51 -15.76 3.82
C GLY A 153 -20.15 -15.06 3.63
N THR A 154 -20.13 -13.75 3.37
CA THR A 154 -18.87 -13.01 3.14
C THR A 154 -18.38 -12.20 4.35
N GLU A 155 -19.21 -12.06 5.40
CA GLU A 155 -18.89 -11.32 6.63
C GLU A 155 -17.88 -12.08 7.49
N TYR A 156 -16.83 -11.37 7.90
CA TYR A 156 -15.72 -11.90 8.70
C TYR A 156 -15.62 -11.25 10.09
N GLN A 157 -16.29 -10.12 10.32
CA GLN A 157 -16.31 -9.46 11.62
C GLN A 157 -17.18 -10.27 12.57
N ALA A 158 -16.55 -10.80 13.63
CA ALA A 158 -17.24 -11.64 14.62
C ALA A 158 -18.50 -10.99 15.21
N ALA A 159 -18.52 -9.66 15.35
CA ALA A 159 -19.67 -8.89 15.83
C ALA A 159 -20.92 -8.98 14.94
N ASN A 160 -20.74 -9.25 13.64
CA ASN A 160 -21.81 -9.28 12.64
C ASN A 160 -22.13 -10.71 12.16
N GLN A 161 -21.39 -11.71 12.65
CA GLN A 161 -21.62 -13.11 12.32
C GLN A 161 -22.72 -13.71 13.20
N LYS A 162 -23.37 -14.76 12.69
CA LYS A 162 -24.43 -15.49 13.38
C LYS A 162 -23.92 -16.84 13.85
N PRO A 163 -24.45 -17.39 14.96
CA PRO A 163 -24.17 -18.76 15.39
C PRO A 163 -24.51 -19.80 14.29
N PRO A 164 -23.91 -21.00 14.34
CA PRO A 164 -23.01 -21.48 15.39
C PRO A 164 -21.57 -20.97 15.24
N PHE A 165 -20.97 -20.59 16.37
CA PHE A 165 -19.53 -20.35 16.46
C PHE A 165 -18.83 -21.61 16.97
N GLY A 166 -17.69 -21.99 16.38
CA GLY A 166 -16.91 -23.07 16.96
C GLY A 166 -15.86 -23.70 16.04
N PRO A 167 -15.08 -24.65 16.59
CA PRO A 167 -15.11 -25.13 17.98
C PRO A 167 -14.63 -24.08 19.00
N LYS A 168 -15.10 -24.17 20.26
CA LYS A 168 -14.63 -23.29 21.33
C LYS A 168 -13.16 -23.58 21.61
N LEU A 169 -12.32 -22.56 21.55
CA LEU A 169 -10.91 -22.65 21.93
C LEU A 169 -10.76 -22.34 23.43
N ASN A 170 -9.97 -23.16 24.13
CA ASN A 170 -9.62 -22.91 25.53
C ASN A 170 -8.51 -21.85 25.60
N GLY A 171 -8.60 -20.93 26.55
CA GLY A 171 -7.54 -19.98 26.80
C GLY A 171 -6.28 -20.67 27.34
N ALA A 172 -5.11 -20.26 26.86
CA ALA A 172 -3.81 -20.70 27.36
C ALA A 172 -3.04 -19.48 27.88
N PRO A 173 -3.20 -19.11 29.17
CA PRO A 173 -2.53 -17.95 29.71
C PRO A 173 -1.02 -18.22 29.76
N VAL A 174 -0.24 -17.34 29.11
CA VAL A 174 1.22 -17.35 29.18
C VAL A 174 1.66 -16.19 30.08
N VAL A 175 2.30 -16.52 31.19
CA VAL A 175 2.88 -15.55 32.11
C VAL A 175 4.40 -15.64 32.01
N SER A 176 5.04 -14.52 31.68
CA SER A 176 6.50 -14.42 31.70
C SER A 176 6.93 -13.76 33.01
N VAL A 177 7.73 -14.47 33.81
CA VAL A 177 8.19 -14.00 35.12
C VAL A 177 9.20 -12.85 34.97
N GLU A 178 10.01 -12.88 33.90
CA GLU A 178 10.98 -11.84 33.56
C GLU A 178 11.06 -11.64 32.04
N LYS A 179 11.34 -10.41 31.60
CA LYS A 179 11.59 -10.14 30.17
C LYS A 179 12.96 -10.70 29.78
N GLY A 180 12.99 -11.67 28.87
CA GLY A 180 14.23 -12.22 28.28
C GLY A 180 14.98 -11.26 27.34
N PHE A 181 14.60 -9.98 27.30
CA PHE A 181 15.22 -8.96 26.47
C PHE A 181 15.18 -7.59 27.14
N LYS A 182 16.10 -6.71 26.75
CA LYS A 182 16.13 -5.28 27.07
C LYS A 182 15.94 -4.47 25.80
N LEU A 183 15.13 -3.42 25.89
CA LEU A 183 14.95 -2.42 24.84
C LEU A 183 15.61 -1.12 25.25
N ASP A 184 16.42 -0.56 24.35
CA ASP A 184 17.02 0.76 24.46
C ASP A 184 16.83 1.50 23.14
N GLY A 185 15.78 2.34 23.08
CA GLY A 185 15.25 2.87 21.83
C GLY A 185 14.86 1.73 20.86
N ASN A 186 15.47 1.73 19.67
CA ASN A 186 15.28 0.69 18.65
C ASN A 186 16.32 -0.46 18.77
N THR A 187 17.12 -0.48 19.84
CA THR A 187 18.12 -1.53 20.07
C THR A 187 17.52 -2.63 20.94
N VAL A 188 17.51 -3.86 20.43
CA VAL A 188 17.09 -5.05 21.18
C VAL A 188 18.33 -5.80 21.67
N ARG A 189 18.39 -6.09 22.97
CA ARG A 189 19.43 -6.95 23.57
C ARG A 189 18.76 -8.16 24.20
N LEU A 190 19.03 -9.35 23.66
CA LEU A 190 18.59 -10.61 24.24
C LEU A 190 19.43 -10.90 25.49
N VAL A 191 18.77 -11.28 26.58
CA VAL A 191 19.45 -11.68 27.82
C VAL A 191 19.38 -13.21 27.88
N LEU A 192 20.43 -13.87 27.43
CA LEU A 192 20.60 -15.30 27.61
C LEU A 192 21.10 -15.56 29.03
N LYS A 193 20.29 -16.24 29.85
CA LYS A 193 20.81 -16.86 31.06
C LYS A 193 21.40 -18.22 30.64
N LEU A 194 22.72 -18.32 30.63
CA LEU A 194 23.40 -19.62 30.57
C LEU A 194 23.22 -20.27 31.95
N ASN A 195 22.58 -21.42 31.97
CA ASN A 195 22.53 -22.30 33.15
C ASN A 195 23.86 -23.05 33.30
#